data_AF-A0A2A5M836-F1
#
_entry.id   AF-A0A2A5M836-F1
#
_cell.length_a   1.000
_cell.length_b   1.000
_cell.length_c   1.000
_cell.angle_alpha   90.00
_cell.angle_beta   90.00
_cell.angle_gamma   90.00
#
_symmetry.space_group_name_H-M   'P 1'
#
loop_
_entity.id
_entity.type
_entity.pdbx_description
1 polymer ?
#
loop_
_entity_poly.entity_id
_entity_poly.type
_entity_poly.pdbx_seq_one_letter_code
_entity_poly.pdbx_strand_id
1 'polypeptide(L)'
;MQILVYDNLDEKQKEESLKRPAISAKDEISKIVSSIIKEVQEKGDEALIEQALKFDKAEISNIKITQEEITQASNRLDKDLQDAILVAYENIKKFHEAQIPHEIALETTKGVKCEVLTRPIEKV
;
A
#
# COMPACT_ATOMS: atom_id res chain seq x y z
N MET A 1 -24.72 -6.72 15.26
CA MET A 1 -23.89 -7.94 15.17
C MET A 1 -24.84 -9.12 15.04
N GLN A 2 -24.79 -9.86 13.94
CA GLN A 2 -25.62 -11.05 13.72
C GLN A 2 -24.80 -12.27 14.08
N ILE A 3 -25.33 -13.14 14.95
CA ILE A 3 -24.70 -14.42 15.29
C ILE A 3 -25.35 -15.48 14.38
N LEU A 4 -24.54 -16.11 13.55
CA LEU A 4 -24.95 -17.22 12.70
C LEU A 4 -24.42 -18.53 13.31
N VAL A 5 -25.29 -19.54 13.46
CA VAL A 5 -24.87 -20.90 13.79
C VAL A 5 -24.77 -21.67 12.48
N TYR A 6 -23.56 -21.85 11.97
CA TYR A 6 -23.30 -22.39 10.62
C TYR A 6 -23.98 -23.74 10.37
N ASP A 7 -24.05 -24.59 11.39
CA ASP A 7 -24.67 -25.92 11.31
C ASP A 7 -26.19 -25.88 11.15
N ASN A 8 -26.83 -24.78 11.55
CA ASN A 8 -28.28 -24.59 11.44
C ASN A 8 -28.69 -23.92 10.12
N LEU A 9 -27.72 -23.59 9.25
CA LEU A 9 -27.97 -22.96 7.97
C LEU A 9 -28.21 -24.00 6.88
N ASP A 10 -29.13 -23.70 5.97
CA ASP A 10 -29.21 -24.43 4.70
C ASP A 10 -28.01 -24.10 3.79
N GLU A 11 -27.81 -24.88 2.73
CA GLU A 11 -26.67 -24.70 1.82
C GLU A 11 -26.63 -23.31 1.16
N LYS A 12 -27.81 -22.71 0.88
CA LYS A 12 -27.89 -21.37 0.29
C LYS A 12 -27.49 -20.30 1.30
N GLN A 13 -27.92 -20.44 2.54
CA GLN A 13 -27.56 -19.55 3.64
C GLN A 13 -26.07 -19.64 3.98
N LYS A 14 -25.47 -20.84 3.91
CA LYS A 14 -24.02 -21.02 4.05
C LYS A 14 -23.28 -20.28 2.94
N GLU A 15 -23.66 -20.48 1.69
CA GLU A 15 -23.07 -19.79 0.54
C GLU A 15 -23.14 -18.26 0.71
N GLU A 16 -24.31 -17.73 1.06
CA GLU A 16 -24.50 -16.29 1.30
C GLU A 16 -23.66 -15.77 2.46
N SER A 17 -23.50 -16.54 3.55
CA SER A 17 -22.69 -16.12 4.70
C SER A 17 -21.19 -15.98 4.39
N LEU A 18 -20.72 -16.69 3.35
CA LEU A 18 -19.33 -16.66 2.88
C LEU A 18 -19.11 -15.64 1.75
N LYS A 19 -20.19 -15.08 1.19
CA LYS A 19 -20.06 -14.03 0.17
C LYS A 19 -19.48 -12.77 0.81
N ARG A 20 -18.42 -12.26 0.19
CA ARG A 20 -17.96 -10.90 0.44
C ARG A 20 -18.93 -9.94 -0.26
N PRO A 21 -19.31 -8.82 0.38
CA PRO A 21 -20.06 -7.78 -0.31
C PRO A 21 -19.34 -7.38 -1.60
N ALA A 22 -20.00 -7.58 -2.74
CA ALA A 22 -19.44 -7.21 -4.03
C ALA A 22 -19.44 -5.68 -4.15
N ILE A 23 -18.25 -5.08 -4.14
CA ILE A 23 -18.09 -3.66 -4.48
C ILE A 23 -17.87 -3.61 -5.99
N SER A 24 -18.94 -3.34 -6.74
CA SER A 24 -18.79 -3.00 -8.15
C SER A 24 -18.37 -1.53 -8.25
N ALA A 25 -17.16 -1.27 -8.76
CA ALA A 25 -16.75 0.07 -9.14
C ALA A 25 -17.65 0.52 -10.30
N LYS A 26 -18.58 1.44 -10.03
CA LYS A 26 -19.49 1.98 -11.04
C LYS A 26 -18.67 2.64 -12.16
N ASP A 27 -19.10 2.49 -13.41
CA ASP A 27 -18.46 3.09 -14.60
C ASP A 27 -18.18 4.59 -14.46
N GLU A 28 -19.01 5.30 -13.69
CA GLU A 28 -18.84 6.71 -13.35
C GLU A 28 -17.53 6.98 -12.59
N ILE A 29 -17.17 6.13 -11.62
CA ILE A 29 -15.94 6.26 -10.85
C ILE A 29 -14.74 6.10 -11.78
N SER A 30 -14.77 5.09 -12.65
CA SER A 30 -13.71 4.85 -13.63
C SER A 30 -13.50 6.05 -14.55
N LYS A 31 -14.58 6.70 -15.01
CA LYS A 31 -14.49 7.93 -15.82
C LYS A 31 -13.86 9.10 -15.06
N ILE A 32 -14.27 9.32 -13.80
CA ILE A 32 -13.71 10.39 -12.95
C ILE A 32 -12.21 10.17 -12.73
N VAL A 33 -11.81 8.96 -12.33
CA VAL A 33 -10.40 8.62 -12.11
C VAL A 33 -9.58 8.79 -13.38
N SER A 34 -10.11 8.34 -14.52
CA SER A 34 -9.43 8.48 -15.82
C SER A 34 -9.21 9.94 -16.21
N SER A 35 -10.19 10.81 -15.91
CA SER A 35 -10.07 12.24 -16.14
C SER A 35 -8.99 12.87 -15.26
N ILE A 36 -8.92 12.50 -13.97
CA ILE A 36 -7.90 13.02 -13.05
C ILE A 36 -6.50 12.57 -13.49
N ILE A 37 -6.33 11.30 -13.86
CA ILE A 37 -5.05 10.78 -14.37
C ILE A 37 -4.61 11.56 -15.60
N LYS A 38 -5.52 11.79 -16.55
CA LYS A 38 -5.22 12.56 -17.76
C LYS A 38 -4.82 13.99 -17.42
N GLU A 39 -5.52 14.64 -16.50
CA GLU A 39 -5.20 16.00 -16.06
C GLU A 39 -3.81 16.09 -15.43
N VAL A 40 -3.45 15.13 -14.56
CA VAL A 40 -2.11 15.07 -13.95
C VAL A 40 -1.02 14.79 -15.00
N GLN A 41 -1.29 13.96 -16.00
CA GLN A 41 -0.35 13.72 -17.10
C GLN A 41 -0.11 14.97 -17.96
N GLU A 42 -1.14 15.78 -18.18
CA GLU A 42 -1.06 16.98 -19.03
C GLU A 42 -0.47 18.19 -18.29
N LYS A 43 -0.82 18.38 -17.01
CA LYS A 43 -0.47 19.59 -16.23
C LYS A 43 0.55 19.35 -15.12
N GLY A 44 0.86 18.10 -14.76
CA GLY A 44 1.81 17.77 -13.70
C GLY A 44 1.42 18.34 -12.34
N ASP A 45 2.36 19.04 -11.69
CA ASP A 45 2.21 19.54 -10.33
C ASP A 45 1.09 20.58 -10.16
N GLU A 46 0.80 21.37 -11.22
CA GLU A 46 -0.31 22.33 -11.19
C GLU A 46 -1.65 21.64 -10.91
N ALA A 47 -1.90 20.52 -11.58
CA ALA A 47 -3.10 19.71 -11.33
C ALA A 47 -3.13 19.20 -9.88
N LEU A 48 -1.99 18.75 -9.34
CA LEU A 48 -1.93 18.24 -7.98
C LEU A 48 -2.25 19.34 -6.95
N ILE A 49 -1.74 20.55 -7.15
CA ILE A 49 -2.01 21.71 -6.29
C ILE A 49 -3.49 22.12 -6.38
N GLU A 50 -4.07 22.15 -7.59
CA GLU A 50 -5.50 22.42 -7.78
C GLU A 50 -6.38 21.39 -7.07
N GLN A 51 -6.04 20.10 -7.16
CA GLN A 51 -6.79 19.03 -6.48
C GLN A 51 -6.66 19.12 -4.95
N ALA A 52 -5.47 19.43 -4.42
CA ALA A 52 -5.27 19.65 -2.98
C ALA A 52 -6.11 20.82 -2.45
N LEU A 53 -6.15 21.94 -3.18
CA LEU A 53 -7.02 23.06 -2.81
C LEU A 53 -8.50 22.69 -2.89
N LYS A 54 -8.90 21.92 -3.91
CA LYS A 54 -10.30 21.54 -4.13
C LYS A 54 -10.82 20.59 -3.05
N PHE A 55 -10.08 19.53 -2.74
CA PHE A 55 -10.54 18.45 -1.87
C PHE A 55 -10.09 18.63 -0.42
N ASP A 56 -8.83 18.95 -0.20
CA ASP A 56 -8.25 19.07 1.14
C ASP A 56 -8.36 20.49 1.71
N LYS A 57 -8.78 21.46 0.88
CA LYS A 57 -8.81 22.90 1.20
C LYS A 57 -7.44 23.43 1.62
N ALA A 58 -6.38 22.80 1.11
CA ALA A 58 -5.00 23.13 1.45
C ALA A 58 -4.38 23.98 0.33
N GLU A 59 -3.95 25.19 0.69
CA GLU A 59 -3.12 26.03 -0.19
C GLU A 59 -1.65 25.60 0.00
N ILE A 60 -1.15 24.78 -0.93
CA ILE A 60 0.22 24.27 -0.92
C ILE A 60 1.05 24.90 -2.04
N SER A 61 2.28 25.31 -1.72
CA SER A 61 3.25 25.82 -2.68
C SER A 61 4.28 24.78 -3.11
N ASN A 62 4.47 23.74 -2.29
CA ASN A 62 5.40 22.64 -2.52
C ASN A 62 4.70 21.31 -2.24
N ILE A 63 4.85 20.36 -3.16
CA ILE A 63 4.31 18.99 -2.98
C ILE A 63 5.24 18.18 -2.06
N LYS A 64 6.55 18.39 -2.19
CA LYS A 64 7.55 17.70 -1.37
C LYS A 64 7.70 18.38 -0.01
N ILE A 65 7.53 17.59 1.04
CA ILE A 65 7.79 18.01 2.43
C ILE A 65 9.30 18.29 2.60
N THR A 66 9.61 19.40 3.28
CA THR A 66 10.97 19.83 3.58
C THR A 66 11.58 19.04 4.74
N GLN A 67 12.92 19.03 4.83
CA GLN A 67 13.61 18.35 5.93
C GLN A 67 13.35 19.04 7.28
N GLU A 68 13.17 20.35 7.24
CA GLU A 68 12.83 21.18 8.39
C GLU A 68 11.46 20.79 8.94
N GLU A 69 10.44 20.65 8.08
CA GLU A 69 9.10 20.21 8.48
C GLU A 69 9.11 18.80 9.09
N ILE A 70 9.87 17.88 8.50
CA ILE A 70 10.05 16.52 9.05
C ILE A 70 10.68 16.57 10.45
N THR A 71 11.73 17.38 10.62
CA THR A 71 12.44 17.50 11.90
C THR A 71 11.52 18.11 12.96
N GLN A 72 10.80 19.17 12.62
CA GLN A 72 9.83 19.79 13.51
C GLN A 72 8.70 18.82 13.89
N ALA A 73 8.18 18.04 12.93
CA ALA A 73 7.16 17.03 13.21
C ALA A 73 7.67 15.94 14.16
N SER A 74 8.88 15.46 13.92
CA SER A 74 9.52 14.44 14.76
C SER A 74 9.73 14.92 16.20
N ASN A 75 10.15 16.18 16.37
CA ASN A 75 10.37 16.79 17.69
C ASN A 75 9.07 17.03 18.48
N ARG A 76 7.90 17.01 17.83
CA ARG A 76 6.60 17.15 18.51
C ARG A 76 6.07 15.83 19.08
N LEU A 77 6.66 14.70 18.71
CA LEU A 77 6.23 13.40 19.21
C LEU A 77 6.74 13.21 20.65
N ASP A 78 5.89 12.68 21.51
CA ASP A 78 6.33 12.22 22.83
C ASP A 78 7.23 10.98 22.71
N LYS A 79 8.00 10.73 23.77
CA LYS A 79 9.00 9.66 23.77
C LYS A 79 8.35 8.27 23.69
N ASP A 80 7.21 8.09 24.37
CA ASP A 80 6.51 6.81 24.43
C ASP A 80 5.98 6.38 23.05
N LEU A 81 5.43 7.32 22.27
CA LEU A 81 4.98 7.07 20.91
C LEU A 81 6.15 6.77 19.97
N GLN A 82 7.26 7.52 20.09
CA GLN A 82 8.47 7.24 19.31
C GLN A 82 8.98 5.82 19.58
N ASP A 83 9.03 5.41 20.85
CA ASP A 83 9.50 4.08 21.24
C ASP A 83 8.55 2.98 20.76
N ALA A 84 7.23 3.21 20.83
CA ALA A 84 6.24 2.27 20.29
C ALA A 84 6.39 2.06 18.77
N ILE A 85 6.63 3.13 18.01
CA ILE A 85 6.86 3.06 16.55
C ILE A 85 8.16 2.30 16.27
N LEU A 86 9.23 2.54 17.03
CA LEU A 86 10.50 1.84 16.87
C LEU A 86 10.38 0.34 17.15
N VAL A 87 9.62 -0.06 18.18
CA VAL A 87 9.33 -1.48 18.44
C VAL A 87 8.58 -2.11 17.27
N ALA A 88 7.57 -1.43 16.71
CA ALA A 88 6.86 -1.91 15.53
C ALA A 88 7.78 -2.06 14.32
N TYR A 89 8.63 -1.05 14.07
CA TYR A 89 9.62 -1.06 12.99
C TYR A 89 10.56 -2.25 13.10
N GLU A 90 11.17 -2.49 14.26
CA GLU A 90 12.12 -3.60 14.46
C GLU A 90 11.46 -4.96 14.22
N ASN A 91 10.22 -5.14 14.69
CA ASN A 91 9.48 -6.38 14.48
C ASN A 91 9.14 -6.60 12.99
N ILE A 92 8.65 -5.56 12.30
CA ILE A 92 8.34 -5.60 10.87
C ILE A 92 9.62 -5.92 10.08
N LYS A 93 10.69 -5.16 10.33
CA LYS A 93 11.97 -5.34 9.66
C LYS A 93 12.51 -6.75 9.83
N LYS A 94 12.59 -7.24 11.07
CA LYS A 94 13.08 -8.58 11.39
C LYS A 94 12.31 -9.67 10.65
N PHE A 95 10.98 -9.54 10.54
CA PHE A 95 10.17 -10.52 9.82
C PHE A 95 10.37 -10.47 8.30
N HIS A 96 10.46 -9.28 7.71
CA HIS A 96 10.68 -9.14 6.26
C HIS A 96 12.11 -9.50 5.84
N GLU A 97 13.11 -9.20 6.67
CA GLU A 97 14.50 -9.64 6.45
C GLU A 97 14.62 -11.16 6.45
N ALA A 98 13.85 -11.86 7.30
CA ALA A 98 13.80 -13.32 7.31
C ALA A 98 13.17 -13.93 6.05
N GLN A 99 12.49 -13.14 5.20
CA GLN A 99 11.90 -13.57 3.94
C GLN A 99 12.83 -13.38 2.74
N ILE A 100 14.01 -12.78 2.92
CA ILE A 100 14.97 -12.62 1.83
C ILE A 100 15.30 -14.01 1.26
N PRO A 101 15.01 -14.27 -0.03
CA PRO A 101 15.22 -15.60 -0.61
C PRO A 101 16.69 -16.00 -0.54
N HIS A 102 16.94 -17.26 -0.22
CA HIS A 102 18.26 -17.84 -0.35
C HIS A 102 18.64 -18.00 -1.83
N GLU A 103 19.92 -17.90 -2.12
CA GLU A 103 20.43 -18.14 -3.47
C GLU A 103 20.10 -19.57 -3.90
N ILE A 104 19.47 -19.70 -5.07
CA ILE A 104 19.23 -20.98 -5.72
C ILE A 104 20.24 -21.08 -6.85
N ALA A 105 21.19 -22.01 -6.73
CA ALA A 105 22.15 -22.34 -7.78
C ALA A 105 22.36 -23.85 -7.80
N LEU A 106 22.09 -24.49 -8.94
CA LEU A 106 22.29 -25.93 -9.10
C LEU A 106 22.68 -26.31 -10.53
N GLU A 107 23.26 -27.49 -10.67
CA GLU A 107 23.50 -28.12 -11.97
C GLU A 107 22.41 -29.16 -12.22
N THR A 108 21.56 -28.93 -13.22
CA THR A 108 20.40 -29.80 -13.49
C THR A 108 20.80 -31.09 -14.19
N THR A 109 21.78 -30.99 -15.07
CA THR A 109 22.47 -32.10 -15.72
C THR A 109 23.91 -31.66 -16.01
N LYS A 110 24.80 -32.62 -16.29
CA LYS A 110 26.23 -32.37 -16.46
C LYS A 110 26.47 -31.25 -17.50
N GLY A 111 27.07 -30.15 -17.07
CA GLY A 111 27.38 -28.96 -17.85
C GLY A 111 26.32 -27.86 -17.86
N VAL A 112 25.17 -28.03 -17.19
CA VAL A 112 24.04 -27.08 -17.23
C VAL A 112 23.75 -26.50 -15.84
N LYS A 113 24.31 -25.32 -15.56
CA LYS A 113 24.08 -24.57 -14.33
C LYS A 113 22.84 -23.66 -14.46
N CYS A 114 21.96 -23.69 -13.47
CA CYS A 114 20.77 -22.86 -13.37
C CYS A 114 20.79 -22.09 -12.05
N GLU A 115 20.42 -20.80 -12.11
CA GLU A 115 20.41 -19.91 -10.95
C GLU A 115 19.14 -19.06 -10.92
N VAL A 116 18.67 -18.68 -9.72
CA VAL A 116 17.63 -17.68 -9.53
C VAL A 116 18.25 -16.44 -8.87
N LEU A 117 18.02 -15.28 -9.49
CA LEU A 117 18.52 -13.99 -9.03
C LEU A 117 17.36 -13.07 -8.65
N THR A 118 17.39 -12.57 -7.42
CA THR A 118 16.48 -11.51 -6.98
C THR A 118 17.11 -10.15 -7.22
N ARG A 119 16.34 -9.21 -7.77
CA ARG A 119 16.73 -7.80 -7.94
C ARG A 119 15.59 -6.90 -7.45
N PRO A 120 15.91 -5.78 -6.79
CA PRO A 120 14.88 -4.85 -6.35
C PRO A 120 14.24 -4.16 -7.56
N ILE A 121 12.98 -3.75 -7.40
CA ILE A 121 12.35 -2.78 -8.30
C ILE A 121 13.07 -1.44 -8.09
N GLU A 122 13.45 -0.76 -9.16
CA GLU A 122 14.28 0.45 -9.11
C GLU A 122 13.60 1.61 -8.38
N LYS A 123 12.29 1.76 -8.54
CA LYS A 123 11.47 2.79 -7.89
C LYS A 123 10.11 2.19 -7.49
N VAL A 124 9.80 2.25 -6.20
CA VAL A 124 8.52 1.85 -5.60
C VAL A 124 7.80 3.04 -4.99
#